data_AF-A0AAV0W156-F1
#
_entry.id   AF-A0AAV0W156-F1
#
_cell.length_a   1.000
_cell.length_b   1.000
_cell.length_c   1.000
_cell.angle_alpha   90.00
_cell.angle_beta   90.00
_cell.angle_gamma   90.00
#
_symmetry.space_group_name_H-M   'P 1'
#
loop_
_entity.id
_entity.type
_entity.pdbx_description
1 polymer ?
#
loop_
_entity_poly.entity_id
_entity_poly.type
_entity_poly.pdbx_seq_one_letter_code
_entity_poly.pdbx_strand_id
1 'polypeptide(L)'
;MPFIQPLDMGIIENLKVRYRMKLVHFILEKIEENLFDPFATANQISGKINVLQAIQFVSESWREVSCSTIMNCFAHCGFSNFIGPQPELDEQFLFV
;
A
#
# COMPACT_ATOMS: atom_id res chain seq x y z
N MET A 1 11.19 -26.22 -10.59
CA MET A 1 10.31 -25.04 -10.50
C MET A 1 10.83 -24.19 -9.34
N PRO A 2 11.31 -22.96 -9.57
CA PRO A 2 11.79 -22.14 -8.47
C PRO A 2 10.63 -21.87 -7.50
N PHE A 3 10.91 -21.99 -6.21
CA PHE A 3 9.99 -21.62 -5.15
C PHE A 3 9.87 -20.09 -5.14
N ILE A 4 8.83 -19.56 -5.79
CA ILE A 4 8.55 -18.12 -5.83
C ILE A 4 7.61 -17.80 -4.66
N GLN A 5 7.96 -16.81 -3.85
CA GLN A 5 7.15 -16.41 -2.72
C GLN A 5 5.95 -15.57 -3.20
N PRO A 6 4.72 -15.83 -2.70
CA PRO A 6 3.52 -15.08 -3.10
C PRO A 6 3.62 -13.56 -2.91
N LEU A 7 4.36 -13.12 -1.90
CA LEU A 7 4.58 -11.69 -1.65
C LEU A 7 5.31 -10.99 -2.81
N ASP A 8 6.24 -11.72 -3.44
CA ASP A 8 7.01 -11.26 -4.58
C ASP A 8 6.24 -11.39 -5.91
N MET A 9 5.09 -12.06 -5.93
CA MET A 9 4.20 -12.16 -7.11
C MET A 9 3.27 -10.96 -7.31
N GLY A 10 3.57 -9.83 -6.65
CA GLY A 10 2.88 -8.56 -6.88
C GLY A 10 2.17 -7.99 -5.66
N ILE A 11 2.11 -8.70 -4.52
CA ILE A 11 1.53 -8.15 -3.28
C ILE A 11 2.36 -6.96 -2.78
N ILE A 12 3.68 -7.13 -2.66
CA ILE A 12 4.59 -6.05 -2.24
C ILE A 12 4.57 -4.90 -3.24
N GLU A 13 4.50 -5.21 -4.54
CA GLU A 13 4.41 -4.20 -5.59
C GLU A 13 3.13 -3.38 -5.47
N ASN A 14 1.97 -4.04 -5.31
CA ASN A 14 0.68 -3.37 -5.16
C ASN A 14 0.67 -2.45 -3.93
N LEU A 15 1.19 -2.93 -2.80
CA LEU A 15 1.35 -2.14 -1.59
C LEU A 15 2.22 -0.89 -1.83
N LYS A 16 3.38 -1.06 -2.49
CA LYS A 16 4.30 0.06 -2.80
C LYS A 16 3.66 1.09 -3.72
N VAL A 17 2.91 0.66 -4.74
CA VAL A 17 2.21 1.57 -5.66
C VAL A 17 1.19 2.42 -4.91
N ARG A 18 0.39 1.80 -4.04
CA ARG A 18 -0.61 2.50 -3.21
C ARG A 18 0.04 3.47 -2.24
N TYR A 19 1.12 3.06 -1.58
CA TYR A 19 1.90 3.96 -0.71
C TYR A 19 2.43 5.17 -1.47
N ARG A 20 2.97 4.97 -2.67
CA ARG A 20 3.50 6.06 -3.52
C ARG A 20 2.40 7.02 -3.96
N MET A 21 1.19 6.52 -4.27
CA MET A 21 0.05 7.38 -4.58
C MET A 21 -0.28 8.31 -3.41
N LYS A 22 -0.34 7.77 -2.18
CA LYS A 22 -0.56 8.59 -0.97
C LYS A 22 0.54 9.62 -0.75
N LEU A 23 1.80 9.24 -0.99
CA LEU A 23 2.93 10.17 -0.92
C LEU A 23 2.82 11.30 -1.95
N VAL A 24 2.38 11.01 -3.17
CA VAL A 24 2.15 12.04 -4.21
C VAL A 24 1.03 12.98 -3.78
N HIS A 25 -0.09 12.46 -3.26
CA HIS A 25 -1.18 13.30 -2.74
C HIS A 25 -0.70 14.21 -1.60
N PHE A 26 0.08 13.68 -0.66
CA PHE A 26 0.69 14.49 0.39
C PHE A 26 1.57 15.61 -0.16
N ILE A 27 2.40 15.32 -1.17
CA ILE A 27 3.24 16.34 -1.80
C ILE A 27 2.39 17.44 -2.43
N LEU A 28 1.33 17.07 -3.16
CA LEU A 28 0.43 18.02 -3.81
C LEU A 28 -0.28 18.92 -2.79
N GLU A 29 -0.84 18.34 -1.72
CA GLU A 29 -1.46 19.08 -0.63
C GLU A 29 -0.47 20.07 0.00
N LYS A 30 0.77 19.65 0.23
CA LYS A 30 1.83 20.51 0.78
C LYS A 30 2.26 21.64 -0.13
N ILE A 31 2.19 21.45 -1.45
CA ILE A 31 2.42 22.52 -2.43
C ILE A 31 1.26 23.51 -2.39
N GLU A 32 0.01 23.03 -2.36
CA GLU A 32 -1.20 23.88 -2.35
C GLU A 32 -1.31 24.73 -1.09
N GLU A 33 -0.97 24.18 0.08
CA GLU A 33 -0.99 24.90 1.35
C GLU A 33 0.08 26.01 1.46
N ASN A 34 0.98 26.16 0.46
CA ASN A 34 2.13 27.08 0.47
C ASN A 34 2.99 26.99 1.75
N LEU A 35 3.04 25.82 2.37
CA LEU A 35 3.76 25.60 3.64
C LEU A 35 5.27 25.46 3.46
N PHE A 36 5.74 25.40 2.22
CA PHE A 36 7.13 25.19 1.87
C PHE A 36 7.64 26.27 0.93
N ASP A 37 8.97 26.34 0.82
CA ASP A 37 9.66 27.17 -0.18
C ASP A 37 9.00 26.97 -1.56
N PRO A 38 8.62 28.05 -2.28
CA PRO A 38 8.09 27.98 -3.64
C PRO A 38 8.98 27.20 -4.62
N PHE A 39 10.27 27.04 -4.30
CA PHE A 39 11.24 26.28 -5.08
C PHE A 39 11.52 24.87 -4.52
N ALA A 40 10.78 24.42 -3.51
CA ALA A 40 10.92 23.09 -2.93
C ALA A 40 10.59 22.01 -3.96
N THR A 41 11.50 21.05 -4.10
CA THR A 41 11.29 19.89 -4.96
C THR A 41 10.39 18.86 -4.29
N ALA A 42 9.69 18.03 -5.09
CA ALA A 42 8.89 16.93 -4.59
C ALA A 42 9.66 15.98 -3.65
N ASN A 43 10.96 15.76 -3.90
CA ASN A 43 11.82 14.96 -3.02
C ASN A 43 12.09 15.63 -1.67
N GLN A 44 12.23 16.95 -1.62
CA GLN A 44 12.40 17.68 -0.37
C GLN A 44 11.12 17.65 0.47
N ILE A 45 9.96 17.75 -0.18
CA ILE A 45 8.64 17.69 0.47
C ILE A 45 8.36 16.26 0.97
N SER A 46 8.61 15.24 0.14
CA SER A 46 8.40 13.84 0.53
C SER A 46 9.27 13.42 1.72
N GLY A 47 10.47 13.98 1.85
CA GLY A 47 11.35 13.80 3.00
C GLY A 47 10.85 14.44 4.30
N LYS A 48 9.74 15.18 4.30
CA LYS A 48 9.11 15.77 5.49
C LYS A 48 8.07 14.88 6.14
N ILE A 49 7.78 13.71 5.54
CA ILE A 49 6.88 12.74 6.16
C ILE A 49 7.46 12.29 7.50
N ASN A 50 6.66 12.38 8.56
CA ASN A 50 7.06 11.84 9.85
C ASN A 50 6.72 10.34 9.96
N VAL A 51 7.26 9.67 10.98
CA VAL A 51 7.10 8.22 11.17
C VAL A 51 5.63 7.82 11.33
N LEU A 52 4.81 8.61 12.04
CA LEU A 52 3.39 8.33 12.22
C LEU A 52 2.64 8.36 10.88
N GLN A 53 2.87 9.39 10.07
CA GLN A 53 2.28 9.51 8.73
C GLN A 53 2.70 8.35 7.82
N ALA A 54 3.98 7.96 7.86
CA ALA A 54 4.46 6.82 7.09
C ALA A 54 3.76 5.51 7.49
N ILE A 55 3.56 5.28 8.80
CA ILE A 55 2.81 4.12 9.31
C ILE A 55 1.36 4.15 8.84
N GLN A 56 0.71 5.31 8.94
CA GLN A 56 -0.68 5.49 8.46
C GLN A 56 -0.79 5.19 6.97
N PHE A 57 0.13 5.71 6.14
CA PHE A 57 0.13 5.45 4.71
C PHE A 57 0.32 3.97 4.39
N VAL A 58 1.19 3.26 5.12
CA VAL A 58 1.35 1.81 4.96
C VAL A 58 0.07 1.06 5.35
N SER A 59 -0.52 1.39 6.50
CA SER A 59 -1.77 0.75 6.98
C SER A 59 -2.91 0.93 5.99
N GLU A 60 -3.16 2.16 5.54
CA GLU A 60 -4.18 2.43 4.55
C GLU A 60 -3.90 1.75 3.20
N SER A 61 -2.64 1.78 2.75
CA SER A 61 -2.25 1.13 1.50
C SER A 61 -2.46 -0.38 1.55
N TRP A 62 -2.27 -0.99 2.72
CA TRP A 62 -2.53 -2.41 2.94
C TRP A 62 -4.02 -2.74 2.88
N ARG A 63 -4.87 -1.93 3.52
CA ARG A 63 -6.35 -2.10 3.45
C ARG A 63 -6.89 -2.02 2.03
N GLU A 64 -6.22 -1.27 1.17
CA GLU A 64 -6.57 -1.13 -0.23
C GLU A 64 -6.07 -2.27 -1.14
N VAL A 65 -5.12 -3.11 -0.69
CA VAL A 65 -4.71 -4.31 -1.45
C VAL A 65 -5.90 -5.28 -1.48
N SER A 66 -6.40 -5.60 -2.68
CA SER A 66 -7.61 -6.41 -2.79
C SER A 66 -7.33 -7.88 -2.47
N CYS A 67 -8.32 -8.54 -1.85
CA CYS A 67 -8.28 -9.99 -1.66
C CYS A 67 -8.06 -10.74 -2.97
N SER A 68 -8.62 -10.24 -4.09
CA SER A 68 -8.41 -10.83 -5.42
C SER A 68 -6.95 -10.80 -5.86
N THR A 69 -6.23 -9.70 -5.63
CA THR A 69 -4.79 -9.61 -5.91
C THR A 69 -4.02 -10.64 -5.08
N ILE A 70 -4.30 -10.73 -3.77
CA ILE A 70 -3.65 -11.70 -2.88
C ILE A 70 -3.91 -13.13 -3.34
N MET A 71 -5.18 -13.50 -3.56
CA MET A 71 -5.57 -14.83 -4.02
C MET A 71 -4.89 -15.19 -5.35
N ASN A 72 -4.85 -14.26 -6.31
CA ASN A 72 -4.18 -14.48 -7.59
C ASN A 72 -2.68 -14.72 -7.43
N CYS A 73 -1.98 -13.91 -6.61
CA CYS A 73 -0.55 -14.08 -6.34
C CYS A 73 -0.25 -15.46 -5.72
N PHE A 74 -1.09 -15.92 -4.79
CA PHE A 74 -0.99 -17.25 -4.20
C PHE A 74 -1.29 -18.36 -5.23
N ALA A 75 -2.32 -18.20 -6.05
CA ALA A 75 -2.64 -19.16 -7.12
C ALA A 75 -1.48 -19.31 -8.12
N HIS A 76 -0.82 -18.19 -8.50
CA HIS A 76 0.36 -18.20 -9.36
C HIS A 76 1.57 -18.91 -8.75
N CYS A 77 1.63 -19.02 -7.41
CA CYS A 77 2.65 -19.81 -6.71
C CYS A 77 2.24 -21.27 -6.47
N GLY A 78 1.13 -21.72 -7.06
CA GLY A 78 0.64 -23.11 -6.94
C GLY A 78 -0.29 -23.35 -5.74
N PHE A 79 -0.75 -22.32 -5.04
CA PHE A 79 -1.70 -22.43 -3.92
C PHE A 79 -3.17 -22.39 -4.39
N SER A 80 -3.50 -23.07 -5.49
CA SER A 80 -4.78 -22.95 -6.23
C SER A 80 -6.02 -23.57 -5.57
N ASN A 81 -5.99 -23.90 -4.27
CA ASN A 81 -7.08 -24.59 -3.57
C ASN A 81 -7.81 -23.73 -2.52
N PHE A 82 -7.64 -22.41 -2.51
CA PHE A 82 -8.43 -21.53 -1.65
C PHE A 82 -9.83 -21.25 -2.24
N ILE A 83 -10.69 -22.28 -2.27
CA ILE A 83 -12.15 -22.10 -2.32
C ILE A 83 -12.62 -22.01 -0.87
N GLY A 84 -12.24 -20.93 -0.18
CA GLY A 84 -12.81 -20.58 1.11
C GLY A 84 -13.95 -19.57 0.89
N PRO A 85 -14.99 -19.56 1.74
CA PRO A 85 -15.93 -18.44 1.75
C PRO A 85 -15.12 -17.13 1.86
N GLN A 86 -15.54 -16.10 1.12
CA GLN A 86 -15.02 -14.74 1.32
C GLN A 86 -15.12 -14.46 2.83
N PRO A 87 -14.02 -14.11 3.53
CA PRO A 87 -14.14 -13.70 4.91
C PRO A 87 -15.04 -12.47 4.91
N GLU A 88 -16.19 -12.57 5.59
CA GLU A 88 -16.93 -11.39 6.03
C GLU A 88 -15.91 -10.55 6.80
N LEU A 89 -15.66 -9.33 6.31
CA LEU A 89 -14.71 -8.41 6.91
C LEU A 89 -15.18 -8.12 8.34
N ASP A 90 -14.58 -8.81 9.30
CA ASP A 90 -14.83 -8.56 10.71
C ASP A 90 -14.36 -7.13 11.01
N GLU A 91 -15.30 -6.24 11.37
CA GLU A 91 -15.02 -4.83 11.69
C GLU A 91 -13.96 -4.68 12.80
N GLN A 92 -13.68 -5.75 13.54
CA GLN A 92 -12.64 -5.82 14.56
C GLN A 92 -11.20 -5.68 14.00
N PHE A 93 -10.95 -6.05 12.73
CA PHE A 93 -9.64 -5.87 12.09
C PHE A 93 -9.52 -4.56 11.30
N LEU A 94 -10.57 -3.75 11.25
CA LEU A 94 -10.56 -2.41 10.64
C LEU A 94 -9.80 -1.36 11.48
N PHE A 95 -9.44 -1.68 12.73
CA PHE A 95 -8.80 -0.75 13.68
C PHE A 95 -7.38 -1.10 14.12
N VAL A 96 -6.75 -2.14 13.53
CA VAL A 96 -5.31 -2.43 13.73
C VAL A 96 -4.49 -1.91 12.56
#